data_AF-A0A640XKY2-F1
#
_entry.id   AF-A0A640XKY2-F1
#
_cell.length_a   1.000
_cell.length_b   1.000
_cell.length_c   1.000
_cell.angle_alpha   90.00
_cell.angle_beta   90.00
_cell.angle_gamma   90.00
#
_symmetry.space_group_name_H-M   'P 1'
#
loop_
_entity.id
_entity.type
_entity.pdbx_description
1 polymer ?
#
loop_
_entity_poly.entity_id
_entity_poly.type
_entity_poly.pdbx_seq_one_letter_code
_entity_poly.pdbx_strand_id
1 'polypeptide(L)'
;MIIHDFVLDETKTHPQFAALFNLNMLIDTEEGASYSEQEYRAWLEGTGFKQMKKIDLESNLMFHLKKPEKAFLISFMSLFKRNW
;
A
#
# COMPACT_ATOMS: atom_id res chain seq x y z
N MET A 1 -6.47 8.96 -7.02
CA MET A 1 -5.21 8.84 -6.25
C MET A 1 -4.39 7.76 -6.91
N ILE A 2 -3.07 7.94 -6.95
CA ILE A 2 -2.15 6.95 -7.48
C ILE A 2 -1.18 6.58 -6.36
N ILE A 3 -1.04 5.29 -6.10
CA ILE A 3 -0.04 4.75 -5.18
C ILE A 3 0.96 3.98 -6.03
N HIS A 4 2.24 4.30 -5.87
CA HIS A 4 3.35 3.65 -6.56
C HIS A 4 4.30 3.09 -5.50
N ASP A 5 4.40 1.77 -5.44
CA ASP A 5 5.13 1.07 -4.38
C ASP A 5 5.67 -0.28 -4.86
N PHE A 6 6.56 -0.86 -4.06
CA PHE A 6 7.01 -2.25 -4.19
C PHE A 6 6.09 -3.15 -3.38
N VAL A 7 5.15 -3.78 -4.07
CA VAL A 7 4.15 -4.63 -3.43
C VAL A 7 4.73 -6.02 -3.19
N LEU A 8 4.58 -6.49 -1.95
CA LEU A 8 4.93 -7.85 -1.58
C LEU A 8 3.81 -8.83 -1.93
N ASP A 9 4.16 -10.08 -2.13
CA ASP A 9 3.21 -11.17 -2.08
C ASP A 9 2.72 -11.39 -0.64
N GLU A 10 1.70 -12.25 -0.47
CA GLU A 10 1.14 -12.54 0.85
C GLU A 10 2.15 -13.19 1.80
N THR A 11 3.16 -13.89 1.26
CA THR A 11 4.23 -14.48 2.07
C THR A 11 5.24 -13.43 2.58
N LYS A 12 5.20 -12.20 2.04
CA LYS A 12 6.14 -11.11 2.31
C LYS A 12 7.60 -11.46 2.00
N THR A 13 7.83 -12.43 1.12
CA THR A 13 9.16 -12.87 0.72
C THR A 13 9.46 -12.61 -0.75
N HIS A 14 8.44 -12.30 -1.55
CA HIS A 14 8.59 -12.04 -2.98
C HIS A 14 7.84 -10.76 -3.40
N PRO A 15 8.25 -10.12 -4.50
CA PRO A 15 9.49 -10.34 -5.23
C PRO A 15 10.74 -9.97 -4.40
N GLN A 16 11.87 -10.62 -4.66
CA GLN A 16 13.09 -10.47 -3.84
C GLN A 16 13.50 -9.01 -3.62
N PHE A 17 13.38 -8.17 -4.66
CA PHE A 17 13.70 -6.75 -4.54
C PHE A 17 12.78 -6.04 -3.54
N ALA A 18 11.48 -6.31 -3.57
CA ALA A 18 10.52 -5.74 -2.61
C ALA A 18 10.79 -6.23 -1.18
N ALA A 19 11.19 -7.50 -1.01
CA ALA A 19 11.55 -8.03 0.31
C ALA A 19 12.81 -7.37 0.89
N LEU A 20 13.84 -7.15 0.05
CA LEU A 20 15.04 -6.42 0.45
C LEU A 20 14.73 -4.94 0.74
N PHE A 21 13.89 -4.31 -0.08
CA PHE A 21 13.44 -2.94 0.17
C PHE A 21 12.67 -2.82 1.48
N ASN A 22 11.79 -3.77 1.78
CA ASN A 22 11.05 -3.84 3.05
C ASN A 22 12.00 -3.91 4.26
N LEU A 23 13.09 -4.67 4.16
CA LEU A 23 14.12 -4.70 5.21
C LEU A 23 14.78 -3.34 5.39
N ASN A 24 15.09 -2.64 4.29
CA ASN A 24 15.62 -1.27 4.38
C ASN A 24 14.61 -0.33 5.06
N MET A 25 13.31 -0.45 4.76
CA MET A 25 12.27 0.35 5.43
C MET A 25 12.17 0.06 6.92
N LEU A 26 12.29 -1.20 7.34
CA LEU A 26 12.25 -1.57 8.77
C LEU A 26 13.45 -1.05 9.57
N ILE A 27 14.60 -0.90 8.92
CA ILE A 27 15.84 -0.43 9.57
C ILE A 27 15.92 1.10 9.54
N ASP A 28 15.61 1.72 8.41
CA ASP A 28 15.82 3.16 8.20
C ASP A 28 14.64 4.01 8.65
N THR A 29 13.47 3.42 8.94
CA THR A 29 12.28 4.16 9.34
C THR A 29 11.57 3.49 10.52
N GLU A 30 11.09 4.30 11.46
CA GLU A 30 10.55 3.83 12.74
C GLU A 30 9.27 2.96 12.59
N GLU A 31 8.49 3.18 11.52
CA GLU A 31 7.22 2.47 11.26
C GLU A 31 7.06 2.07 9.77
N GLY A 32 8.15 2.04 8.98
CA GLY A 32 8.04 1.73 7.56
C GLY A 32 8.05 0.24 7.26
N ALA A 33 7.18 -0.14 6.33
CA ALA A 33 7.13 -1.47 5.75
C ALA A 33 6.57 -1.41 4.32
N SER A 34 6.87 -2.43 3.54
CA SER A 34 6.17 -2.74 2.29
C SER A 34 5.02 -3.69 2.57
N TYR A 35 3.95 -3.53 1.81
CA TYR A 35 2.71 -4.26 2.02
C TYR A 35 2.26 -5.01 0.78
N SER A 36 1.41 -6.00 1.01
CA SER A 36 0.75 -6.75 -0.05
C SER A 36 -0.40 -5.98 -0.67
N GLU A 37 -0.78 -6.38 -1.88
CA GLU A 37 -1.94 -5.80 -2.57
C GLU A 37 -3.21 -5.92 -1.72
N GLN A 38 -3.39 -7.04 -1.01
CA GLN A 38 -4.56 -7.28 -0.19
C GLN A 38 -4.65 -6.30 0.98
N GLU A 39 -3.53 -5.99 1.63
CA GLU A 39 -3.44 -4.98 2.70
C GLU A 39 -3.83 -3.60 2.18
N TYR A 40 -3.27 -3.17 1.03
CA TYR A 40 -3.66 -1.90 0.41
C TYR A 40 -5.16 -1.88 0.08
N ARG A 41 -5.69 -2.94 -0.52
CA ARG A 41 -7.11 -3.02 -0.86
C ARG A 41 -8.01 -2.89 0.37
N ALA A 42 -7.69 -3.62 1.44
CA ALA A 42 -8.47 -3.56 2.67
C ALA A 42 -8.51 -2.14 3.27
N TRP A 43 -7.37 -1.44 3.29
CA TRP A 43 -7.32 -0.06 3.80
C TRP A 43 -8.03 0.93 2.90
N LEU A 44 -7.89 0.80 1.59
CA LEU A 44 -8.51 1.69 0.61
C LEU A 44 -10.03 1.49 0.55
N GLU A 45 -10.52 0.25 0.67
CA GLU A 45 -11.95 -0.04 0.80
C GLU A 45 -12.51 0.49 2.12
N GLY A 46 -11.79 0.30 3.23
CA GLY A 46 -12.17 0.81 4.55
C GLY A 46 -12.28 2.34 4.63
N THR A 47 -11.68 3.04 3.67
CA THR A 47 -11.74 4.50 3.55
C THR A 47 -12.71 4.98 2.45
N GLY A 48 -13.38 4.04 1.79
CA GLY A 48 -14.47 4.30 0.85
C GLY A 48 -14.05 4.34 -0.62
N PHE A 49 -12.76 4.14 -0.97
CA PHE A 49 -12.35 4.04 -2.37
C PHE A 49 -13.05 2.86 -3.05
N LYS A 50 -13.39 3.07 -4.32
CA LYS A 50 -14.01 2.04 -5.17
C LYS A 50 -13.26 1.97 -6.50
N GLN A 51 -13.39 0.83 -7.18
CA GLN A 51 -12.83 0.59 -8.52
C GLN A 51 -11.30 0.73 -8.55
N MET A 52 -10.60 -0.10 -7.78
CA MET A 52 -9.14 -0.12 -7.71
C MET A 52 -8.57 -0.97 -8.84
N LYS A 53 -7.67 -0.37 -9.65
CA LYS A 53 -6.98 -1.07 -10.72
C LYS A 53 -5.49 -1.17 -10.40
N LYS A 54 -4.97 -2.40 -10.43
CA LYS A 54 -3.55 -2.70 -10.40
C LYS A 54 -2.96 -2.57 -11.80
N ILE A 55 -1.80 -1.95 -11.90
CA ILE A 55 -1.00 -1.82 -13.12
C ILE A 55 0.39 -2.33 -12.77
N ASP A 56 0.74 -3.50 -13.29
CA ASP A 56 2.11 -4.01 -13.24
C ASP A 56 2.95 -3.25 -14.25
N LEU A 57 3.95 -2.52 -13.78
CA LEU A 57 5.07 -2.04 -14.57
C LEU A 57 6.18 -3.08 -14.41
N GLU A 58 6.97 -3.35 -15.43
CA GLU A 58 7.93 -4.49 -15.46
C GLU A 58 9.00 -4.49 -14.34
N SER A 59 8.96 -3.51 -13.42
CA SER A 59 9.72 -3.51 -12.16
C SER A 59 8.92 -3.03 -10.93
N ASN A 60 7.74 -2.41 -11.08
CA ASN A 60 7.02 -1.70 -10.00
C ASN A 60 5.50 -1.83 -10.13
N LEU A 61 4.76 -1.55 -9.05
CA LEU A 61 3.31 -1.63 -9.02
C LEU A 61 2.62 -0.27 -8.87
N MET A 62 1.65 0.02 -9.73
CA MET A 62 0.86 1.25 -9.69
C MET A 62 -0.65 0.97 -9.51
N PHE A 63 -1.26 1.54 -8.47
CA PHE A 63 -2.70 1.51 -8.27
C PHE A 63 -3.37 2.79 -8.73
N HIS A 64 -4.41 2.69 -9.56
CA HIS A 64 -5.28 3.82 -9.90
C HIS A 64 -6.61 3.73 -9.13
N LEU A 65 -6.95 4.81 -8.40
CA LEU A 65 -8.10 4.86 -7.49
C LEU A 65 -9.02 6.04 -7.80
N LYS A 66 -10.33 5.79 -7.90
CA LYS A 66 -11.37 6.83 -8.03
C LYS A 66 -11.79 7.34 -6.64
N LYS A 67 -11.50 8.61 -6.36
CA LYS A 67 -11.68 9.23 -5.03
C LYS A 67 -13.17 9.28 -4.61
N PRO A 68 -13.53 8.93 -3.37
CA PRO A 68 -14.81 9.28 -2.77
C PRO A 68 -14.78 10.73 -2.27
N GLU A 69 -15.94 11.28 -1.98
CA GLU A 69 -16.13 12.69 -1.64
C GLU A 69 -15.45 13.08 -0.31
N LYS A 70 -15.30 14.40 -0.09
CA LYS A 70 -14.25 15.16 0.65
C LYS A 70 -13.66 14.64 1.99
N ALA A 71 -14.20 13.64 2.68
CA ALA A 71 -13.80 13.23 4.04
C ALA A 71 -12.58 12.27 4.14
N PHE A 72 -11.87 12.04 3.04
CA PHE A 72 -11.00 10.87 2.85
C PHE A 72 -9.67 10.87 3.64
N LEU A 73 -8.96 12.01 3.71
CA LEU A 73 -7.57 12.06 4.19
C LEU A 73 -7.41 11.82 5.69
N ILE A 74 -8.39 12.23 6.50
CA ILE A 74 -8.36 12.08 7.96
C ILE A 74 -8.57 10.60 8.35
N SER A 75 -9.46 9.91 7.64
CA SER A 75 -9.73 8.48 7.88
C SER A 75 -8.54 7.59 7.50
N PHE A 76 -7.85 7.93 6.40
CA PHE A 76 -6.67 7.18 5.95
C PHE A 76 -5.51 7.22 6.95
N MET A 77 -5.15 8.42 7.46
CA MET A 77 -4.08 8.55 8.46
C MET A 77 -4.45 7.91 9.80
N SER A 78 -5.74 7.96 10.18
CA SER A 78 -6.24 7.29 11.38
C SER A 78 -6.22 5.77 11.27
N LEU A 79 -6.50 5.20 10.09
CA LEU A 79 -6.47 3.76 9.87
C LEU A 79 -5.04 3.23 9.86
N PHE A 80 -4.11 4.00 9.27
CA PHE A 80 -2.69 3.67 9.24
C PHE A 80 -2.09 3.63 10.66
N LYS A 81 -2.35 4.66 11.49
CA LYS A 81 -1.88 4.71 12.89
C LYS A 81 -2.52 3.69 13.85
N ARG A 82 -3.62 3.04 13.48
CA ARG A 82 -4.34 2.12 14.38
C ARG A 82 -3.90 0.66 14.24
N ASN A 83 -3.21 0.33 13.15
CA ASN A 83 -2.72 -1.03 12.87
C ASN A 83 -1.20 -1.15 13.10
N TRP A 84 -0.61 -0.15 13.77
CA TRP A 84 0.77 -0.10 14.28
C TRP A 84 0.71 0.24 15.77
#